data_AF-A0A1S1PWV4-F1
#
_entry.id   AF-A0A1S1PWV4-F1
#
_cell.length_a   1.000
_cell.length_b   1.000
_cell.length_c   1.000
_cell.angle_alpha   90.00
_cell.angle_beta   90.00
_cell.angle_gamma   90.00
#
_symmetry.space_group_name_H-M   'P 1'
#
loop_
_entity.id
_entity.type
_entity.pdbx_description
1 polymer ?
#
loop_
_entity_poly.entity_id
_entity_poly.type
_entity_poly.pdbx_seq_one_letter_code
_entity_poly.pdbx_strand_id
1 'polypeptide(L)'
;MTDLTPVDRETWLSEEERLSPRYRIDMPVLPYQRRASEGPDCIEVSRDSPLDLRQAAEMFGNAAKRECGYDFPLARALNFGEQRVWLLSAPRVNAVSFVAAGAVAFKLMDGVWELRWMYVHPFERGKQVIDFYWPRFVALYGDFTVQPPVTATAQAVLNRLGWTAHGPRSAA
;
A
#
# COMPACT_ATOMS: atom_id res chain seq x y z
N MET A 1 -28.03 -46.34 2.08
CA MET A 1 -26.81 -46.00 2.85
C MET A 1 -25.65 -46.36 1.95
N THR A 2 -25.16 -45.39 1.19
CA THR A 2 -24.08 -45.59 0.21
C THR A 2 -22.80 -45.16 0.90
N ASP A 3 -21.97 -46.13 1.29
CA ASP A 3 -20.64 -45.88 1.83
C ASP A 3 -19.77 -45.22 0.76
N LEU A 4 -19.39 -43.98 0.99
CA LEU A 4 -18.36 -43.30 0.21
C LEU A 4 -17.01 -43.90 0.60
N THR A 5 -16.24 -44.32 -0.40
CA THR A 5 -14.89 -44.87 -0.19
C THR A 5 -13.94 -43.75 0.27
N PRO A 6 -12.84 -44.08 0.98
CA PRO A 6 -11.87 -43.08 1.48
C PRO A 6 -11.20 -42.23 0.40
N VAL A 7 -11.34 -42.61 -0.88
CA VAL A 7 -10.69 -41.98 -2.04
C VAL A 7 -11.34 -40.65 -2.42
N ASP A 8 -12.57 -40.38 -1.97
CA ASP A 8 -13.23 -39.09 -2.24
C ASP A 8 -12.91 -38.00 -1.20
N ARG A 9 -12.20 -38.34 -0.11
CA ARG A 9 -11.83 -37.37 0.95
C ARG A 9 -10.52 -36.63 0.70
N GLU A 10 -9.64 -37.14 -0.15
CA GLU A 10 -8.32 -36.52 -0.40
C GLU A 10 -8.30 -35.55 -1.60
N THR A 11 -9.36 -35.52 -2.40
CA THR A 11 -9.42 -34.67 -3.62
C THR A 11 -9.87 -33.23 -3.34
N TRP A 12 -10.34 -32.97 -2.12
CA TRP A 12 -10.78 -31.66 -1.63
C TRP A 12 -9.88 -31.10 -0.51
N LEU A 13 -8.55 -31.21 -0.65
CA LEU A 13 -7.70 -30.15 -0.10
C LEU A 13 -8.25 -28.85 -0.70
N SER A 14 -8.75 -27.95 0.17
CA SER A 14 -9.58 -26.82 -0.23
C SER A 14 -8.91 -26.09 -1.38
N GLU A 15 -9.67 -25.69 -2.41
CA GLU A 15 -9.14 -24.88 -3.50
C GLU A 15 -8.42 -23.62 -2.97
N GLU A 16 -8.74 -23.17 -1.75
CA GLU A 16 -8.04 -22.12 -1.01
C GLU A 16 -6.55 -22.43 -0.71
N GLU A 17 -6.17 -23.68 -0.44
CA GLU A 17 -4.76 -24.06 -0.26
C GLU A 17 -4.03 -24.21 -1.61
N ARG A 18 -4.76 -24.48 -2.70
CA ARG A 18 -4.24 -24.66 -4.07
C ARG A 18 -4.18 -23.38 -4.90
N LEU A 19 -4.99 -22.38 -4.57
CA LEU A 19 -4.81 -21.02 -5.10
C LEU A 19 -3.46 -20.53 -4.61
N SER A 20 -2.47 -20.52 -5.51
CA SER A 20 -1.13 -20.07 -5.18
C SER A 20 -1.21 -18.73 -4.43
N PRO A 21 -0.45 -18.53 -3.32
CA PRO A 21 -0.32 -17.24 -2.66
C PRO A 21 0.09 -16.08 -3.59
N ARG A 22 0.49 -16.41 -4.83
CA ARG A 22 0.74 -15.48 -5.95
C ARG A 22 -0.53 -14.76 -6.44
N TYR A 23 -1.70 -15.40 -6.39
CA TYR A 23 -2.96 -14.85 -6.94
C TYR A 23 -3.91 -14.30 -5.89
N ARG A 24 -3.57 -14.43 -4.61
CA ARG A 24 -4.34 -13.85 -3.51
C ARG A 24 -4.04 -12.36 -3.39
N ILE A 25 -5.09 -11.54 -3.38
CA ILE A 25 -5.02 -10.09 -3.21
C ILE A 25 -5.89 -9.75 -2.00
N ASP A 26 -5.23 -9.54 -0.87
CA ASP A 26 -5.89 -9.24 0.40
C ASP A 26 -5.87 -7.74 0.70
N MET A 27 -6.92 -7.26 1.38
CA MET A 27 -6.91 -5.97 2.08
C MET A 27 -6.68 -6.24 3.57
N PRO A 28 -5.60 -5.73 4.19
CA PRO A 28 -5.33 -5.99 5.59
C PRO A 28 -6.35 -5.25 6.46
N VAL A 29 -6.90 -5.99 7.43
CA VAL A 29 -7.78 -5.46 8.48
C VAL A 29 -6.94 -5.30 9.74
N LEU A 30 -6.83 -4.08 10.23
CA LEU A 30 -5.99 -3.73 11.36
C LEU A 30 -6.85 -3.33 12.57
N PRO A 31 -6.45 -3.73 13.79
CA PRO A 31 -7.13 -3.29 15.00
C PRO A 31 -7.01 -1.76 15.10
N TYR A 32 -8.15 -1.07 15.12
CA TYR A 32 -8.21 0.38 15.01
C TYR A 32 -8.75 1.00 16.30
N GLN A 33 -7.99 1.96 16.86
CA GLN A 33 -8.47 2.84 17.92
C GLN A 33 -8.69 4.23 17.33
N ARG A 34 -9.92 4.51 16.89
CA ARG A 34 -10.31 5.83 16.38
C ARG A 34 -10.28 6.87 17.49
N ARG A 35 -9.70 8.04 17.23
CA ARG A 35 -10.20 9.30 17.81
C ARG A 35 -11.02 10.01 16.75
N ALA A 36 -12.31 10.19 17.01
CA ALA A 36 -13.32 10.59 16.03
C ALA A 36 -13.13 11.99 15.40
N SER A 37 -12.12 12.76 15.82
CA SER A 37 -11.98 14.20 15.58
C SER A 37 -10.95 14.62 14.52
N GLU A 38 -10.20 13.70 13.90
CA GLU A 38 -9.04 14.08 13.07
C GLU A 38 -9.10 13.53 11.65
N GLY A 39 -9.83 14.22 10.76
CA GLY A 39 -9.60 14.17 9.30
C GLY A 39 -9.64 12.79 8.61
N PRO A 40 -9.09 12.69 7.38
CA PRO A 40 -9.00 11.45 6.64
C PRO A 40 -8.00 10.49 7.30
N ASP A 41 -8.47 9.29 7.63
CA ASP A 41 -7.76 8.34 8.47
C ASP A 41 -6.71 7.54 7.67
N CYS A 42 -5.45 7.84 7.94
CA CYS A 42 -4.30 7.09 7.43
C CYS A 42 -3.30 6.86 8.57
N ILE A 43 -2.62 5.72 8.52
CA ILE A 43 -1.67 5.30 9.56
C ILE A 43 -0.27 5.44 9.01
N GLU A 44 0.57 6.27 9.64
CA GLU A 44 2.01 6.30 9.37
C GLU A 44 2.66 5.05 9.95
N VAL A 45 3.45 4.37 9.12
CA VAL A 45 4.24 3.20 9.46
C VAL A 45 5.71 3.55 9.25
N SER A 46 6.49 3.37 10.31
CA SER A 46 7.94 3.54 10.32
C SER A 46 8.62 2.26 10.81
N ARG A 47 9.96 2.28 10.91
CA ARG A 47 10.74 1.17 11.46
C ARG A 47 10.37 0.81 12.92
N ASP A 48 9.87 1.79 13.67
CA ASP A 48 9.53 1.64 15.09
C ASP A 48 8.06 1.24 15.30
N SER A 49 7.27 1.19 14.22
CA SER A 49 5.90 0.74 14.27
C SER A 49 5.79 -0.75 14.64
N PRO A 50 4.67 -1.15 15.29
CA PRO A 50 4.30 -2.55 15.48
C PRO A 50 4.46 -3.41 14.22
N LEU A 51 4.81 -4.69 14.44
CA LEU A 51 5.15 -5.61 13.36
C LEU A 51 3.99 -5.83 12.38
N ASP A 52 2.76 -5.89 12.87
CA ASP A 52 1.53 -6.03 12.09
C ASP A 52 1.32 -4.87 11.09
N LEU A 53 1.57 -3.63 11.51
CA LEU A 53 1.52 -2.46 10.61
C LEU A 53 2.60 -2.53 9.54
N ARG A 54 3.82 -2.94 9.92
CA ARG A 54 4.92 -3.14 8.96
C ARG A 54 4.64 -4.29 7.99
N GLN A 55 3.96 -5.35 8.43
CA GLN A 55 3.50 -6.45 7.58
C GLN A 55 2.42 -6.01 6.60
N ALA A 56 1.48 -5.14 7.01
CA ALA A 56 0.50 -4.56 6.11
C ALA A 56 1.16 -3.70 5.01
N ALA A 57 2.18 -2.92 5.36
CA ALA A 57 2.96 -2.17 4.38
C ALA A 57 3.78 -3.08 3.44
N GLU A 58 4.40 -4.15 3.95
CA GLU A 58 5.08 -5.16 3.13
C GLU A 58 4.11 -5.87 2.17
N MET A 59 2.87 -6.13 2.59
CA MET A 59 1.83 -6.72 1.74
C MET A 59 1.58 -5.86 0.49
N PHE A 60 1.36 -4.55 0.67
CA PHE A 60 1.18 -3.63 -0.47
C PHE A 60 2.45 -3.43 -1.29
N GLY A 61 3.61 -3.35 -0.64
CA GLY A 61 4.90 -3.28 -1.34
C GLY A 61 5.14 -4.50 -2.24
N ASN A 62 4.75 -5.69 -1.78
CA ASN A 62 4.82 -6.93 -2.56
C ASN A 62 3.76 -6.99 -3.66
N ALA A 63 2.56 -6.46 -3.44
CA ALA A 63 1.53 -6.36 -4.48
C ALA A 63 1.98 -5.44 -5.62
N ALA A 64 2.50 -4.24 -5.29
CA ALA A 64 3.09 -3.32 -6.25
C ALA A 64 4.29 -3.93 -6.98
N LYS A 65 5.18 -4.63 -6.26
CA LYS A 65 6.28 -5.40 -6.86
C LYS A 65 5.78 -6.37 -7.94
N ARG A 66 4.75 -7.16 -7.62
CA ARG A 66 4.19 -8.17 -8.53
C ARG A 66 3.52 -7.53 -9.75
N GLU A 67 2.71 -6.49 -9.54
CA GLU A 67 1.99 -5.83 -10.63
C GLU A 67 2.88 -5.02 -11.56
N CYS A 68 3.94 -4.39 -11.04
CA CYS A 68 4.86 -3.58 -11.83
C CYS A 68 6.12 -4.32 -12.28
N GLY A 69 6.28 -5.60 -11.89
CA GLY A 69 7.42 -6.43 -12.29
C GLY A 69 8.75 -6.04 -11.65
N TYR A 70 8.76 -5.44 -10.46
CA TYR A 70 10.01 -5.12 -9.77
C TYR A 70 10.71 -6.39 -9.25
N ASP A 71 12.04 -6.41 -9.30
CA ASP A 71 12.84 -7.54 -8.82
C ASP A 71 12.88 -7.63 -7.29
N PHE A 72 12.93 -6.47 -6.60
CA PHE A 72 13.10 -6.38 -5.15
C PHE A 72 11.82 -5.92 -4.43
N PRO A 73 11.60 -6.36 -3.17
CA PRO A 73 10.50 -5.85 -2.35
C PRO A 73 10.62 -4.35 -2.09
N LEU A 74 9.50 -3.63 -2.21
CA LEU A 74 9.44 -2.17 -1.96
C LEU A 74 9.35 -1.84 -0.46
N ALA A 75 8.92 -2.79 0.37
CA ALA A 75 8.95 -2.74 1.82
C ALA A 75 9.21 -4.15 2.37
N ARG A 76 9.87 -4.25 3.52
CA ARG A 76 10.09 -5.51 4.23
C ARG A 76 9.77 -5.31 5.70
N ALA A 77 8.87 -6.10 6.26
CA ALA A 77 8.38 -5.82 7.62
C ALA A 77 9.54 -5.85 8.62
N LEU A 78 10.37 -6.89 8.57
CA LEU A 78 11.51 -7.08 9.48
C LEU A 78 12.69 -6.13 9.23
N ASN A 79 12.77 -5.51 8.05
CA ASN A 79 13.82 -4.56 7.68
C ASN A 79 13.20 -3.36 6.95
N PHE A 80 12.47 -2.55 7.71
CA PHE A 80 11.63 -1.49 7.13
C PHE A 80 12.42 -0.31 6.55
N GLY A 81 13.69 -0.17 6.93
CA GLY A 81 14.55 0.94 6.52
C GLY A 81 14.09 2.28 7.09
N GLU A 82 14.42 3.37 6.38
CA GLU A 82 14.12 4.74 6.79
C GLU A 82 12.90 5.35 6.06
N GLN A 83 12.20 4.54 5.27
CA GLN A 83 10.98 5.00 4.60
C GLN A 83 9.84 5.17 5.61
N ARG A 84 8.96 6.12 5.32
CA ARG A 84 7.67 6.31 5.98
C ARG A 84 6.59 5.84 5.03
N VAL A 85 5.83 4.83 5.43
CA VAL A 85 4.73 4.27 4.63
C VAL A 85 3.41 4.66 5.25
N TRP A 86 2.53 5.30 4.50
CA TRP A 86 1.18 5.63 4.93
C TRP A 86 0.22 4.56 4.45
N LEU A 87 -0.40 3.83 5.37
CA LEU A 87 -1.53 2.96 5.07
C LEU A 87 -2.77 3.83 4.90
N LEU A 88 -3.46 3.69 3.78
CA LEU A 88 -4.62 4.49 3.42
C LEU A 88 -5.88 3.72 3.79
N SER A 89 -6.79 4.28 4.58
CA SER A 89 -8.08 3.60 4.79
C SER A 89 -8.92 3.64 3.52
N ALA A 90 -9.75 2.61 3.33
CA ALA A 90 -10.83 2.64 2.36
C ALA A 90 -11.84 3.74 2.77
N PRO A 91 -12.01 4.83 1.97
CA PRO A 91 -12.76 6.01 2.41
C PRO A 91 -14.25 5.78 2.71
N ARG A 92 -14.77 4.57 2.40
CA ARG A 92 -16.20 4.22 2.47
C ARG A 92 -16.51 3.06 3.42
N VAL A 93 -15.52 2.58 4.18
CA VAL A 93 -15.73 1.50 5.15
C VAL A 93 -15.96 2.10 6.53
N ASN A 94 -17.23 2.21 6.93
CA ASN A 94 -17.64 2.54 8.30
C ASN A 94 -17.46 1.31 9.18
N ALA A 95 -16.23 0.96 9.56
CA ALA A 95 -15.97 -0.20 10.40
C ALA A 95 -15.35 0.18 11.74
N VAL A 96 -15.54 -0.71 12.72
CA VAL A 96 -14.84 -0.76 14.01
C VAL A 96 -13.33 -1.04 13.81
N SER A 97 -12.93 -1.42 12.59
CA SER A 97 -11.57 -1.80 12.20
C SER A 97 -11.09 -0.97 11.02
N PHE A 98 -9.78 -0.78 10.93
CA PHE A 98 -9.14 -0.07 9.83
C PHE A 98 -8.93 -1.05 8.68
N VAL A 99 -9.59 -0.82 7.55
CA VAL A 99 -9.38 -1.59 6.32
C VAL A 99 -8.49 -0.78 5.39
N ALA A 100 -7.26 -1.24 5.18
CA ALA A 100 -6.34 -0.54 4.30
C ALA A 100 -6.71 -0.78 2.83
N ALA A 101 -6.93 0.30 2.08
CA ALA A 101 -7.17 0.32 0.65
C ALA A 101 -5.88 0.46 -0.19
N GLY A 102 -4.76 0.77 0.44
CA GLY A 102 -3.50 0.97 -0.25
C GLY A 102 -2.42 1.52 0.66
N ALA A 103 -1.28 1.86 0.05
CA ALA A 103 -0.16 2.46 0.74
C ALA A 103 0.61 3.46 -0.14
N VAL A 104 1.23 4.45 0.49
CA VAL A 104 2.12 5.44 -0.14
C VAL A 104 3.39 5.55 0.66
N ALA A 105 4.55 5.46 0.02
CA ALA A 105 5.84 5.49 0.70
C ALA A 105 6.67 6.71 0.32
N PHE A 106 7.15 7.40 1.34
CA PHE A 106 8.10 8.50 1.23
C PHE A 106 9.43 8.12 1.88
N LYS A 107 10.53 8.63 1.33
CA LYS A 107 11.85 8.52 1.95
C LYS A 107 12.57 9.87 1.83
N LEU A 108 13.26 10.27 2.89
CA LEU A 108 14.11 11.46 2.86
C LEU A 108 15.42 11.10 2.15
N MET A 109 15.75 11.84 1.10
CA MET A 109 16.96 11.68 0.29
C MET A 109 17.60 13.06 0.13
N ASP A 110 18.84 13.22 0.59
CA ASP A 110 19.61 14.47 0.47
C ASP A 110 18.85 15.73 0.94
N GLY A 111 18.08 15.58 2.02
CA GLY A 111 17.28 16.66 2.61
C GLY A 111 15.95 16.95 1.90
N VAL A 112 15.61 16.19 0.85
CA VAL A 112 14.35 16.32 0.09
C VAL A 112 13.54 15.04 0.24
N TRP A 113 12.23 15.18 0.48
CA TRP A 113 11.34 14.02 0.50
C TRP A 113 11.13 13.51 -0.92
N GLU A 114 11.18 12.19 -1.09
CA GLU A 114 10.92 11.53 -2.35
C GLU A 114 9.76 10.53 -2.18
N LEU A 115 8.75 10.64 -3.03
CA LEU A 115 7.71 9.64 -3.21
C LEU A 115 8.32 8.43 -3.95
N ARG A 116 8.52 7.34 -3.21
CA ARG A 116 9.20 6.12 -3.71
C ARG A 116 8.24 5.20 -4.45
N TRP A 117 7.06 5.00 -3.89
CA TRP A 117 6.03 4.16 -4.50
C TRP A 117 4.66 4.48 -3.92
N MET A 118 3.62 4.18 -4.70
CA MET A 118 2.24 4.20 -4.25
C MET A 118 1.52 2.98 -4.82
N TYR A 119 0.57 2.47 -4.07
CA TYR A 119 -0.24 1.34 -4.50
C TYR A 119 -1.65 1.48 -3.95
N VAL A 120 -2.62 1.24 -4.81
CA VAL A 120 -4.03 1.12 -4.44
C VAL A 120 -4.49 -0.28 -4.78
N HIS A 121 -5.12 -0.94 -3.80
CA HIS A 121 -5.70 -2.26 -3.94
C HIS A 121 -6.64 -2.29 -5.16
N PRO A 122 -6.63 -3.34 -6.01
CA PRO A 122 -7.40 -3.38 -7.25
C PRO A 122 -8.90 -3.09 -7.08
N PHE A 123 -9.52 -3.60 -6.01
CA PHE A 123 -10.94 -3.35 -5.71
C PHE A 123 -11.24 -1.92 -5.25
N GLU A 124 -10.21 -1.14 -4.90
CA GLU A 124 -10.35 0.26 -4.48
C GLU A 124 -9.86 1.25 -5.57
N ARG A 125 -9.43 0.75 -6.73
CA ARG A 125 -9.08 1.60 -7.89
C ARG A 125 -10.32 2.27 -8.48
N GLY A 126 -10.10 3.43 -9.12
CA GLY A 126 -11.19 4.24 -9.67
C GLY A 126 -12.03 4.98 -8.62
N LYS A 127 -11.79 4.75 -7.33
CA LYS A 127 -12.51 5.40 -6.21
C LYS A 127 -11.79 6.62 -5.64
N GLN A 128 -10.78 7.13 -6.35
CA GLN A 128 -10.03 8.35 -5.99
C GLN A 128 -9.39 8.31 -4.58
N VAL A 129 -8.92 7.12 -4.15
CA VAL A 129 -8.25 6.95 -2.84
C VAL A 129 -7.05 7.87 -2.71
N ILE A 130 -6.17 7.93 -3.71
CA ILE A 130 -4.97 8.79 -3.65
C ILE A 130 -5.36 10.27 -3.59
N ASP A 131 -6.34 10.71 -4.39
CA ASP A 131 -6.82 12.10 -4.40
C ASP A 131 -7.29 12.57 -3.04
N PHE A 132 -7.98 11.69 -2.32
CA PHE A 132 -8.50 11.99 -1.00
C PHE A 132 -7.38 12.28 0.01
N TYR A 133 -6.25 11.56 -0.07
CA TYR A 133 -5.10 11.76 0.83
C TYR A 133 -4.04 12.72 0.28
N TRP A 134 -4.09 13.06 -1.01
CA TRP A 134 -3.05 13.86 -1.66
C TRP A 134 -2.79 15.22 -0.99
N PRO A 135 -3.81 16.02 -0.63
CA PRO A 135 -3.60 17.30 0.06
C PRO A 135 -2.83 17.16 1.37
N ARG A 136 -3.04 16.04 2.09
CA ARG A 136 -2.30 15.74 3.33
C ARG A 136 -0.83 15.50 3.03
N PHE A 137 -0.50 14.74 1.99
CA PHE A 137 0.90 14.49 1.63
C PHE A 137 1.63 15.75 1.16
N VAL A 138 0.95 16.61 0.38
CA VAL A 138 1.50 17.93 0.02
C VAL A 138 1.75 18.78 1.27
N ALA A 139 0.83 18.79 2.24
CA ALA A 139 1.01 19.53 3.48
C ALA A 139 2.14 18.98 4.37
N LEU A 140 2.32 17.66 4.41
CA LEU A 140 3.35 17.00 5.24
C LEU A 140 4.75 17.06 4.63
N TYR A 141 4.85 16.91 3.31
CA TYR A 141 6.12 16.69 2.62
C TYR A 141 6.54 17.86 1.72
N GLY A 142 5.64 18.81 1.45
CA GLY A 142 5.92 19.98 0.63
C GLY A 142 6.26 19.60 -0.81
N ASP A 143 7.30 20.23 -1.35
CA ASP A 143 7.83 19.98 -2.70
C ASP A 143 8.68 18.71 -2.73
N PHE A 144 8.03 17.56 -2.58
CA PHE A 144 8.68 16.26 -2.73
C PHE A 144 8.93 15.89 -4.20
N THR A 145 10.00 15.15 -4.45
CA THR A 145 10.27 14.54 -5.76
C THR A 145 9.52 13.22 -5.93
N VAL A 146 9.36 12.74 -7.17
CA VAL A 146 8.84 11.39 -7.44
C VAL A 146 9.95 10.54 -8.02
N GLN A 147 10.18 9.39 -7.41
CA GLN A 147 11.23 8.48 -7.85
C GLN A 147 10.88 7.85 -9.22
N PRO A 148 11.77 7.95 -10.24
CA PRO A 148 11.62 7.17 -11.47
C PRO A 148 12.01 5.69 -11.26
N PRO A 149 11.52 4.76 -12.10
CA PRO A 149 10.60 4.98 -13.21
C PRO A 149 9.14 5.15 -12.73
N VAL A 150 8.39 6.03 -13.39
CA VAL A 150 6.97 6.24 -13.14
C VAL A 150 6.16 5.46 -14.17
N THR A 151 5.26 4.59 -13.72
CA THR A 151 4.37 3.84 -14.62
C THR A 151 3.38 4.78 -15.31
N ALA A 152 2.86 4.42 -16.49
CA ALA A 152 1.87 5.24 -17.20
C ALA A 152 0.64 5.54 -16.33
N THR A 153 0.19 4.58 -15.52
CA THR A 153 -0.89 4.76 -14.56
C THR A 153 -0.54 5.75 -13.47
N ALA A 154 0.65 5.65 -12.87
CA ALA A 154 1.11 6.60 -11.86
C ALA A 154 1.24 8.01 -12.45
N GLN A 155 1.76 8.14 -13.68
CA GLN A 155 1.88 9.42 -14.37
C GLN A 155 0.50 10.06 -14.62
N ALA A 156 -0.49 9.26 -15.06
CA ALA A 156 -1.86 9.75 -15.23
C ALA A 156 -2.47 10.24 -13.91
N VAL A 157 -2.18 9.55 -12.80
CA VAL A 157 -2.59 9.98 -11.46
C VAL A 157 -1.91 11.31 -11.08
N LEU A 158 -0.59 11.43 -11.24
CA LEU A 158 0.16 12.65 -10.92
C LEU A 158 -0.32 13.85 -11.74
N ASN A 159 -0.52 13.67 -13.05
CA ASN A 159 -1.04 14.72 -13.94
C ASN A 159 -2.43 15.19 -13.49
N ARG A 160 -3.31 14.25 -13.12
CA ARG A 160 -4.67 14.55 -12.65
C ARG A 160 -4.67 15.27 -11.30
N LEU A 161 -3.70 14.97 -10.44
CA LEU A 161 -3.48 15.66 -9.17
C LEU A 161 -2.81 17.04 -9.35
N GLY A 162 -2.47 17.42 -10.59
CA GLY A 162 -1.77 18.66 -10.88
C GLY A 162 -0.34 18.70 -10.34
N TRP A 163 0.25 17.54 -10.01
CA TRP A 163 1.62 17.49 -9.52
C TRP A 163 2.60 17.77 -10.66
N THR A 164 3.43 18.79 -10.48
CA THR A 164 4.50 19.13 -11.41
C THR A 164 5.83 18.66 -10.84
N ALA A 165 6.59 17.95 -11.66
CA ALA A 165 7.93 17.50 -11.27
C ALA A 165 8.82 18.71 -11.03
N HIS A 166 9.14 18.97 -9.77
CA HIS A 166 10.28 19.79 -9.43
C HIS A 166 11.47 18.84 -9.55
N GLY A 167 12.24 19.00 -10.64
CA GLY A 167 13.35 18.10 -10.97
C GLY A 167 14.31 17.93 -9.78
N PRO A 168 15.08 16.84 -9.71
CA PRO A 168 16.12 16.72 -8.71
C PRO A 168 17.00 17.97 -8.81
N ARG A 169 17.09 18.73 -7.72
CA ARG A 169 18.10 19.79 -7.64
C ARG A 169 19.43 19.09 -7.84
N SER A 170 20.12 19.39 -8.96
CA SER A 170 21.49 18.91 -9.17
C SER A 170 22.27 19.13 -7.90
N ALA A 171 22.85 18.07 -7.36
CA ALA A 171 23.89 18.18 -6.36
C ALA A 171 24.98 19.08 -6.97
N ALA A 172 25.21 20.24 -6.34
CA ALA A 172 26.35 21.10 -6.61
C ALA A 172 27.58 20.57 -5.87
#